data_AF-A0A7C3IVW8-F1
#
_entry.id   AF-A0A7C3IVW8-F1
#
_cell.length_a   1.000
_cell.length_b   1.000
_cell.length_c   1.000
_cell.angle_alpha   90.00
_cell.angle_beta   90.00
_cell.angle_gamma   90.00
#
_symmetry.space_group_name_H-M   'P 1'
#
loop_
_entity.id
_entity.type
_entity.pdbx_description
1 polymer ?
#
loop_
_entity_poly.entity_id
_entity_poly.type
_entity_poly.pdbx_seq_one_letter_code
_entity_poly.pdbx_strand_id
1 'polypeptide(L)'
;MTEISLYQRLNKKKFIPEKVAEVGVYYPETSLIYEYILNGTPTILVEADPGIANLIRSHFHGNNNYSLYEVAIYDSECDIELVRSGASSFIADLNSSPAKVNDGINIKNLNKIKVKATTFDKIDDSHIDLLAIDIEGCEWYVLKYMKSRPAVISIETHGGLYKNPFYDNIKKWMNDNDYEIWYKTKSDSVFVKRHKIKIDIKDKTLLFLTDILIFIIKLKKVITKIIKGLF
;
A
#
# COMPACT_ATOMS: atom_id res chain seq x y z
N MET A 1 -20.16 11.45 -1.62
CA MET A 1 -18.98 12.29 -1.35
C MET A 1 -17.81 11.69 -2.10
N THR A 2 -17.18 12.45 -2.98
CA THR A 2 -15.94 12.07 -3.66
C THR A 2 -14.84 11.92 -2.61
N GLU A 3 -14.11 10.81 -2.64
CA GLU A 3 -13.01 10.58 -1.71
C GLU A 3 -11.88 11.58 -1.99
N ILE A 4 -11.42 12.29 -0.96
CA ILE A 4 -10.32 13.26 -1.08
C ILE A 4 -9.00 12.48 -1.16
N SER A 5 -8.22 12.67 -2.23
CA SER A 5 -6.96 11.96 -2.44
C SER A 5 -5.92 12.29 -1.37
N LEU A 6 -4.92 11.41 -1.22
CA LEU A 6 -3.78 11.61 -0.33
C LEU A 6 -3.07 12.93 -0.63
N TYR A 7 -2.80 13.21 -1.91
CA TYR A 7 -2.24 14.47 -2.40
C TYR A 7 -3.03 15.70 -1.91
N GLN A 8 -4.35 15.69 -2.10
CA GLN A 8 -5.22 16.80 -1.67
C GLN A 8 -5.22 16.98 -0.14
N ARG A 9 -5.16 15.89 0.63
CA ARG A 9 -5.09 15.95 2.09
C ARG A 9 -3.76 16.54 2.57
N LEU A 10 -2.64 16.10 1.99
CA LEU A 10 -1.31 16.59 2.34
C LEU A 10 -1.12 18.06 1.98
N ASN A 11 -1.62 18.49 0.82
CA ASN A 11 -1.63 19.90 0.45
C ASN A 11 -2.42 20.78 1.43
N LYS A 12 -3.56 20.30 1.94
CA LYS A 12 -4.31 21.01 3.00
C LYS A 12 -3.53 21.15 4.30
N LYS A 13 -2.67 20.17 4.61
CA LYS A 13 -1.73 20.22 5.74
C LYS A 13 -0.44 20.99 5.41
N LYS A 14 -0.31 21.54 4.19
CA LYS A 14 0.88 22.25 3.68
C LYS A 14 2.15 21.40 3.75
N PHE A 15 1.99 20.09 3.61
CA PHE A 15 3.12 19.17 3.56
C PHE A 15 3.62 19.03 2.12
N ILE A 16 4.91 19.26 1.91
CA ILE A 16 5.57 19.17 0.61
C ILE A 16 6.74 18.18 0.78
N PRO A 17 6.62 16.94 0.28
CA PRO A 17 7.72 15.98 0.33
C PRO A 17 8.82 16.37 -0.67
N GLU A 18 10.08 16.18 -0.29
CA GLU A 18 11.22 16.32 -1.21
C GLU A 18 11.41 15.05 -2.04
N LYS A 19 11.07 13.89 -1.48
CA LYS A 19 11.08 12.61 -2.20
C LYS A 19 9.92 11.72 -1.78
N VAL A 20 9.31 11.06 -2.76
CA VAL A 20 8.18 10.14 -2.56
C VAL A 20 8.53 8.73 -3.03
N ALA A 21 7.84 7.73 -2.49
CA ALA A 21 7.97 6.36 -2.94
C ALA A 21 6.63 5.64 -2.93
N GLU A 22 6.43 4.73 -3.89
CA GLU A 22 5.29 3.82 -3.93
C GLU A 22 5.78 2.40 -4.23
N VAL A 23 5.34 1.45 -3.42
CA VAL A 23 5.66 0.03 -3.54
C VAL A 23 4.37 -0.71 -3.87
N GLY A 24 4.32 -1.32 -5.05
CA GLY A 24 3.11 -1.92 -5.63
C GLY A 24 2.22 -0.88 -6.30
N VAL A 25 2.68 -0.33 -7.43
CA VAL A 25 1.99 0.76 -8.14
C VAL A 25 0.75 0.26 -8.87
N TYR A 26 0.79 -0.97 -9.41
CA TYR A 26 -0.21 -1.47 -10.36
C TYR A 26 -0.34 -0.50 -11.56
N TYR A 27 -1.54 -0.05 -11.92
CA TYR A 27 -1.70 0.90 -13.02
C TYR A 27 -1.19 2.30 -12.64
N PRO A 28 -0.42 2.96 -13.52
CA PRO A 28 0.16 4.27 -13.23
C PRO A 28 -0.90 5.34 -12.93
N GLU A 29 -2.09 5.25 -13.55
CA GLU A 29 -3.21 6.18 -13.32
C GLU A 29 -3.86 6.03 -11.94
N THR A 30 -3.63 4.90 -11.25
CA THR A 30 -4.16 4.64 -9.91
C THR A 30 -3.15 4.89 -8.80
N SER A 31 -1.93 5.30 -9.15
CA SER A 31 -0.86 5.63 -8.19
C SER A 31 -1.33 6.59 -7.10
N LEU A 32 -1.08 6.27 -5.84
CA LEU A 32 -1.41 7.13 -4.69
C LEU A 32 -0.56 8.41 -4.65
N ILE A 33 0.54 8.43 -5.39
CA ILE A 33 1.48 9.56 -5.49
C ILE A 33 1.54 10.16 -6.90
N TYR A 34 0.54 9.86 -7.74
CA TYR A 34 0.48 10.26 -9.15
C TYR A 34 0.78 11.75 -9.36
N GLU A 35 0.13 12.63 -8.60
CA GLU A 35 0.31 14.08 -8.74
C GLU A 35 1.71 14.55 -8.37
N TYR A 36 2.41 13.87 -7.45
CA TYR A 36 3.80 14.20 -7.11
C TYR A 36 4.76 13.85 -8.26
N ILE A 37 4.51 12.73 -8.94
CA ILE A 37 5.28 12.32 -10.12
C ILE A 37 5.13 13.37 -11.22
N LEU A 38 3.89 13.78 -11.51
CA LEU A 38 3.62 14.79 -12.54
C LEU A 38 4.19 16.17 -12.21
N ASN A 39 4.28 16.51 -10.93
CA ASN A 39 4.86 17.77 -10.47
C ASN A 39 6.40 17.77 -10.41
N GLY A 40 7.04 16.69 -10.85
CA GLY A 40 8.51 16.60 -10.89
C GLY A 40 9.16 16.25 -9.55
N THR A 41 8.39 15.81 -8.55
CA THR A 41 8.97 15.35 -7.27
C THR A 41 9.80 14.09 -7.50
N PRO A 42 11.05 14.02 -7.01
CA PRO A 42 11.85 12.81 -7.01
C PRO A 42 11.08 11.60 -6.48
N THR A 43 11.01 10.53 -7.26
CA THR A 43 10.13 9.39 -7.00
C THR A 43 10.86 8.05 -7.11
N ILE A 44 10.59 7.14 -6.17
CA ILE A 44 10.89 5.71 -6.28
C ILE A 44 9.60 4.96 -6.56
N LEU A 45 9.56 4.17 -7.63
CA LEU A 45 8.47 3.23 -7.92
C LEU A 45 9.00 1.80 -7.82
N VAL A 46 8.23 0.90 -7.23
CA VAL A 46 8.53 -0.53 -7.20
C VAL A 46 7.33 -1.30 -7.73
N GLU A 47 7.55 -2.12 -8.75
CA GLU A 47 6.52 -2.97 -9.35
C GLU A 47 7.17 -4.27 -9.81
N ALA A 48 6.63 -5.41 -9.36
CA ALA A 48 7.24 -6.70 -9.61
C ALA A 48 6.76 -7.33 -10.93
N ASP A 49 5.55 -7.00 -11.37
CA ASP A 49 4.98 -7.52 -12.60
C ASP A 49 5.60 -6.83 -13.83
N PRO A 50 6.32 -7.56 -14.72
CA PRO A 50 6.98 -6.95 -15.87
C PRO A 50 6.00 -6.29 -16.87
N GLY A 51 4.79 -6.81 -16.98
CA GLY A 51 3.75 -6.25 -17.84
C GLY A 51 3.29 -4.89 -17.33
N ILE A 52 3.09 -4.79 -16.01
CA ILE A 52 2.71 -3.53 -15.36
C ILE A 52 3.88 -2.55 -15.34
N ALA A 53 5.11 -3.00 -15.06
CA ALA A 53 6.31 -2.17 -15.14
C ALA A 53 6.50 -1.54 -16.53
N ASN A 54 6.22 -2.29 -17.60
CA ASN A 54 6.21 -1.74 -18.96
C ASN A 54 5.15 -0.64 -19.13
N LEU A 55 3.95 -0.79 -18.56
CA LEU A 55 2.91 0.24 -18.62
C LEU A 55 3.32 1.50 -17.87
N ILE A 56 3.89 1.37 -16.67
CA ILE A 56 4.42 2.48 -15.87
C ILE A 56 5.48 3.25 -16.67
N ARG A 57 6.45 2.54 -17.27
CA ARG A 57 7.50 3.15 -18.11
C ARG A 57 6.93 3.90 -19.30
N SER A 58 5.90 3.34 -19.92
CA SER A 58 5.28 3.93 -21.11
C SER A 58 4.45 5.16 -20.74
N HIS A 59 3.73 5.11 -19.61
CA HIS A 59 2.87 6.20 -19.14
C HIS A 59 3.68 7.43 -18.70
N PHE A 60 4.75 7.21 -17.93
CA PHE A 60 5.65 8.27 -17.48
C PHE A 60 6.83 8.50 -18.44
N HIS A 61 6.71 8.10 -19.70
CA HIS A 61 7.77 8.29 -20.69
C HIS A 61 8.11 9.78 -20.84
N GLY A 62 9.38 10.13 -20.68
CA GLY A 62 9.86 11.51 -20.72
C GLY A 62 9.96 12.21 -19.35
N ASN A 63 9.43 11.60 -18.29
CA ASN A 63 9.65 12.06 -16.92
C ASN A 63 11.00 11.56 -16.41
N ASN A 64 11.89 12.49 -16.03
CA ASN A 64 13.24 12.15 -15.55
C ASN A 64 13.34 12.15 -14.01
N ASN A 65 12.23 12.32 -13.30
CA ASN A 65 12.18 12.44 -11.84
C ASN A 65 11.83 11.13 -11.13
N TYR A 66 11.76 9.99 -11.81
CA TYR A 66 11.47 8.71 -11.17
C TYR A 66 12.49 7.62 -11.50
N SER A 67 12.64 6.66 -10.58
CA SER A 67 13.33 5.39 -10.78
C SER A 67 12.34 4.26 -10.56
N LEU A 68 12.29 3.29 -11.48
CA LEU A 68 11.44 2.11 -11.37
C LEU A 68 12.29 0.87 -11.07
N TYR A 69 11.96 0.18 -9.99
CA TYR A 69 12.58 -1.07 -9.59
C TYR A 69 11.64 -2.24 -9.90
N GLU A 70 12.06 -3.09 -10.85
CA GLU A 70 11.26 -4.21 -11.36
C GLU A 70 11.45 -5.48 -10.52
N VAL A 71 11.11 -5.39 -9.23
CA VAL A 71 11.34 -6.43 -8.22
C VAL A 71 10.18 -6.49 -7.23
N ALA A 72 9.95 -7.66 -6.64
CA ALA A 72 9.10 -7.79 -5.47
C ALA A 72 9.87 -7.42 -4.19
N ILE A 73 9.17 -6.84 -3.21
CA ILE A 73 9.71 -6.68 -1.86
C ILE A 73 9.37 -7.91 -1.02
N TYR A 74 10.41 -8.52 -0.46
CA TYR A 74 10.27 -9.73 0.35
C TYR A 74 11.32 -9.81 1.47
N ASP A 75 11.32 -10.90 2.23
CA ASP A 75 12.18 -11.08 3.42
C ASP A 75 13.63 -11.46 3.08
N SER A 76 13.93 -11.75 1.81
CA SER A 76 15.24 -12.15 1.33
C SER A 76 15.36 -11.99 -0.20
N GLU A 77 16.60 -11.98 -0.69
CA GLU A 77 16.87 -12.00 -2.13
C GLU A 77 16.67 -13.41 -2.70
N CYS A 78 15.67 -13.58 -3.56
CA CYS A 78 15.31 -14.87 -4.14
C CYS A 78 14.45 -14.71 -5.39
N ASP A 79 14.13 -15.82 -6.05
CA ASP A 79 13.05 -15.88 -7.04
C ASP A 79 11.76 -16.29 -6.35
N ILE A 80 10.69 -15.53 -6.57
CA ILE A 80 9.36 -15.84 -6.03
C ILE A 80 8.33 -15.99 -7.15
N GLU A 81 7.23 -16.71 -6.86
CA GLU A 81 6.08 -16.80 -7.75
C GLU A 81 5.01 -15.79 -7.32
N LEU A 82 4.66 -14.88 -8.23
CA LEU A 82 3.46 -14.05 -8.10
C LEU A 82 2.30 -14.69 -8.83
N VAL A 83 1.13 -14.58 -8.21
CA VAL A 83 -0.16 -15.02 -8.74
C VAL A 83 -0.91 -13.78 -9.18
N ARG A 84 -1.27 -13.73 -10.47
CA ARG A 84 -2.10 -12.65 -11.02
C ARG A 84 -3.58 -12.96 -10.84
N SER A 85 -4.33 -12.01 -10.31
CA SER A 85 -5.79 -12.11 -10.15
C SER A 85 -6.48 -10.77 -10.32
N GLY A 86 -7.03 -10.52 -11.51
CA GLY A 86 -7.75 -9.28 -11.80
C GLY A 86 -6.84 -8.06 -11.61
N ALA A 87 -7.18 -7.21 -10.66
CA ALA A 87 -6.42 -6.00 -10.33
C ALA A 87 -5.33 -6.19 -9.26
N SER A 88 -5.01 -7.44 -8.92
CA SER A 88 -4.13 -7.80 -7.81
C SER A 88 -3.04 -8.78 -8.28
N SER A 89 -1.83 -8.62 -7.74
CA SER A 89 -0.76 -9.61 -7.84
C SER A 89 -0.17 -9.87 -6.45
N PHE A 90 -0.18 -11.13 -6.01
CA PHE A 90 0.27 -11.50 -4.66
C PHE A 90 1.18 -12.72 -4.68
N ILE A 91 2.00 -12.89 -3.63
CA ILE A 91 2.91 -14.04 -3.50
C ILE A 91 2.09 -15.34 -3.35
N ALA A 92 2.41 -16.36 -4.15
CA ALA A 92 1.68 -17.62 -4.18
C ALA A 92 1.54 -18.26 -2.79
N ASP A 93 2.63 -18.25 -2.03
CA ASP A 93 2.78 -18.90 -0.72
C ASP A 93 2.24 -18.07 0.46
N LEU A 94 1.69 -16.88 0.21
CA LEU A 94 1.17 -16.04 1.28
C LEU A 94 -0.11 -16.65 1.88
N ASN A 95 -0.20 -16.78 3.20
CA ASN A 95 -1.37 -17.37 3.86
C ASN A 95 -2.67 -16.55 3.68
N SER A 96 -2.58 -15.25 3.36
CA SER A 96 -3.75 -14.37 3.23
C SER A 96 -3.44 -13.16 2.34
N SER A 97 -4.29 -12.89 1.35
CA SER A 97 -4.34 -11.66 0.54
C SER A 97 -5.80 -11.21 0.36
N PRO A 98 -6.07 -9.95 -0.02
CA PRO A 98 -7.41 -9.46 -0.36
C PRO A 98 -8.15 -10.39 -1.32
N ALA A 99 -7.49 -10.80 -2.41
CA ALA A 99 -8.02 -11.72 -3.41
C ALA A 99 -8.40 -13.08 -2.80
N LYS A 100 -7.54 -13.68 -1.96
CA LYS A 100 -7.85 -14.97 -1.30
C LYS A 100 -9.04 -14.87 -0.34
N VAL A 101 -9.09 -13.82 0.48
CA VAL A 101 -10.07 -13.69 1.57
C VAL A 101 -11.43 -13.20 1.08
N ASN A 102 -11.43 -12.19 0.20
CA ASN A 102 -12.68 -11.60 -0.31
C ASN A 102 -13.31 -12.46 -1.40
N ASP A 103 -12.51 -12.96 -2.33
CA ASP A 103 -13.00 -13.56 -3.58
C ASP A 103 -12.92 -15.09 -3.60
N GLY A 104 -12.28 -15.71 -2.59
CA GLY A 104 -12.25 -17.17 -2.42
C GLY A 104 -11.52 -17.90 -3.54
N ILE A 105 -10.53 -17.25 -4.15
CA ILE A 105 -9.93 -17.73 -5.40
C ILE A 105 -9.11 -19.00 -5.19
N ASN A 106 -9.35 -19.99 -6.06
CA ASN A 106 -8.57 -21.22 -6.13
C ASN A 106 -7.30 -21.00 -6.97
N ILE A 107 -6.15 -20.93 -6.27
CA ILE A 107 -4.83 -20.60 -6.83
C ILE A 107 -4.36 -21.59 -7.91
N LYS A 108 -4.88 -22.83 -7.91
CA LYS A 108 -4.41 -23.91 -8.81
C LYS A 108 -4.53 -23.58 -10.31
N ASN A 109 -5.45 -22.68 -10.68
CA ASN A 109 -5.74 -22.35 -12.08
C ASN A 109 -5.32 -20.92 -12.46
N LEU A 110 -4.62 -20.21 -11.58
CA LEU A 110 -4.21 -18.83 -11.87
C LEU A 110 -2.87 -18.77 -12.59
N ASN A 111 -2.72 -17.72 -13.39
CA ASN A 111 -1.47 -17.43 -14.08
C ASN A 111 -0.41 -17.04 -13.06
N LYS A 112 0.72 -17.74 -13.09
CA LYS A 112 1.87 -17.49 -12.23
C LYS A 112 3.01 -16.93 -13.04
N ILE A 113 3.68 -15.93 -12.49
CA ILE A 113 4.92 -15.38 -13.04
C ILE A 113 6.04 -15.52 -12.01
N LYS A 114 7.25 -15.82 -12.47
CA LYS A 114 8.45 -15.78 -11.63
C LYS A 114 9.08 -14.41 -11.72
N VAL A 115 9.38 -13.82 -10.58
CA VAL A 115 9.99 -12.50 -10.47
C VAL A 115 11.12 -12.52 -9.44
N LYS A 116 12.08 -11.60 -9.59
CA LYS A 116 13.11 -11.38 -8.59
C LYS A 116 12.52 -10.66 -7.39
N ALA A 117 12.95 -11.05 -6.19
CA ALA A 117 12.62 -10.39 -4.95
C ALA A 117 13.88 -9.85 -4.27
N THR A 118 13.74 -8.76 -3.52
CA THR A 118 14.80 -8.16 -2.71
C THR A 118 14.24 -7.55 -1.43
N THR A 119 15.11 -7.12 -0.52
CA THR A 119 14.74 -6.40 0.70
C THR A 119 14.70 -4.90 0.44
N PHE A 120 13.77 -4.18 1.11
CA PHE A 120 13.55 -2.77 0.81
C PHE A 120 14.74 -1.86 1.12
N ASP A 121 15.65 -2.26 2.02
CA ASP A 121 16.89 -1.53 2.31
C ASP A 121 17.83 -1.43 1.10
N LYS A 122 17.67 -2.25 0.06
CA LYS A 122 18.45 -2.14 -1.18
C LYS A 122 17.98 -1.02 -2.10
N ILE A 123 16.74 -0.56 -1.90
CA ILE A 123 16.08 0.48 -2.71
C ILE A 123 16.02 1.79 -1.92
N ASP A 124 15.72 1.70 -0.62
CA ASP A 124 15.60 2.84 0.28
C ASP A 124 16.98 3.48 0.55
N ASP A 125 17.13 4.71 0.06
CA ASP A 125 18.32 5.54 0.22
C ASP A 125 18.27 6.44 1.45
N SER A 126 17.32 6.21 2.37
CA SER A 126 17.12 6.94 3.64
C SER A 126 16.55 8.37 3.51
N HIS A 127 16.08 8.76 2.33
CA HIS A 127 15.59 10.13 2.06
C HIS A 127 14.11 10.18 1.64
N ILE A 128 13.30 9.16 1.92
CA ILE A 128 11.88 9.12 1.55
C ILE A 128 11.05 9.90 2.59
N ASP A 129 10.25 10.87 2.14
CA ASP A 129 9.38 11.69 3.00
C ASP A 129 7.92 11.24 3.02
N LEU A 130 7.46 10.61 1.93
CA LEU A 130 6.13 10.03 1.78
C LEU A 130 6.26 8.65 1.14
N LEU A 131 5.66 7.65 1.77
CA LEU A 131 5.66 6.26 1.29
C LEU A 131 4.24 5.72 1.16
N ALA A 132 3.90 5.16 0.01
CA ALA A 132 2.69 4.37 -0.22
C ALA A 132 3.07 2.89 -0.41
N ILE A 133 2.31 1.99 0.22
CA ILE A 133 2.57 0.54 0.17
C ILE A 133 1.25 -0.21 -0.06
N ASP A 134 1.18 -0.92 -1.18
CA ASP A 134 0.07 -1.82 -1.53
C ASP A 134 0.63 -3.03 -2.28
N ILE A 135 1.02 -4.07 -1.54
CA ILE A 135 1.63 -5.29 -2.09
C ILE A 135 0.96 -6.55 -1.57
N GLU A 136 -0.36 -6.44 -1.35
CA GLU A 136 -1.28 -7.54 -1.19
C GLU A 136 -0.89 -8.52 -0.06
N GLY A 137 -0.43 -7.96 1.07
CA GLY A 137 -0.14 -8.69 2.30
C GLY A 137 1.35 -8.82 2.66
N CYS A 138 2.24 -8.23 1.87
CA CYS A 138 3.69 -8.20 2.13
C CYS A 138 4.21 -6.87 2.68
N GLU A 139 3.33 -5.93 3.02
CA GLU A 139 3.63 -4.55 3.42
C GLU A 139 4.62 -4.48 4.58
N TRP A 140 4.56 -5.48 5.47
CA TRP A 140 5.48 -5.59 6.60
C TRP A 140 6.95 -5.68 6.18
N TYR A 141 7.27 -6.35 5.08
CA TYR A 141 8.65 -6.46 4.62
C TYR A 141 9.21 -5.13 4.13
N VAL A 142 8.36 -4.21 3.65
CA VAL A 142 8.80 -2.84 3.38
C VAL A 142 9.22 -2.17 4.70
N LEU A 143 8.37 -2.21 5.73
CA LEU A 143 8.65 -1.58 7.03
C LEU A 143 9.83 -2.22 7.77
N LYS A 144 9.95 -3.55 7.73
CA LYS A 144 10.99 -4.33 8.41
C LYS A 144 12.39 -3.89 7.99
N TYR A 145 12.57 -3.59 6.70
CA TYR A 145 13.86 -3.21 6.12
C TYR A 145 13.97 -1.70 5.78
N MET A 146 12.94 -0.89 6.08
CA MET A 146 12.98 0.54 5.77
C MET A 146 14.04 1.28 6.59
N LYS A 147 14.90 2.04 5.90
CA LYS A 147 15.88 2.95 6.50
C LYS A 147 15.29 4.33 6.73
N SER A 148 14.57 4.85 5.75
CA SER A 148 13.85 6.12 5.82
C SER A 148 12.89 6.15 7.00
N ARG A 149 12.56 7.35 7.47
CA ARG A 149 11.47 7.56 8.43
C ARG A 149 10.53 8.64 7.89
N PRO A 150 9.75 8.30 6.85
CA PRO A 150 8.87 9.24 6.15
C PRO A 150 7.97 10.00 7.12
N ALA A 151 7.59 11.23 6.80
CA ALA A 151 6.59 11.95 7.58
C ALA A 151 5.20 11.29 7.45
N VAL A 152 4.96 10.59 6.34
CA VAL A 152 3.67 9.99 5.99
C VAL A 152 3.87 8.60 5.39
N ILE A 153 3.07 7.64 5.84
CA ILE A 153 3.07 6.27 5.30
C ILE A 153 1.62 5.82 5.07
N SER A 154 1.25 5.48 3.84
CA SER A 154 -0.02 4.83 3.48
C SER A 154 0.20 3.33 3.32
N ILE A 155 -0.63 2.50 3.96
CA ILE A 155 -0.50 1.04 3.91
C ILE A 155 -1.86 0.36 3.73
N GLU A 156 -1.96 -0.56 2.77
CA GLU A 156 -3.09 -1.47 2.68
C GLU A 156 -3.12 -2.43 3.90
N THR A 157 -4.05 -2.17 4.81
CA THR A 157 -4.11 -2.87 6.11
C THR A 157 -5.35 -3.71 6.28
N HIS A 158 -6.37 -3.44 5.47
CA HIS A 158 -7.69 -4.07 5.55
C HIS A 158 -8.38 -3.97 4.20
N GLY A 159 -9.54 -4.61 4.07
CA GLY A 159 -10.34 -4.51 2.84
C GLY A 159 -11.50 -5.48 2.85
N GLY A 160 -12.70 -5.00 3.19
CA GLY A 160 -13.85 -5.88 3.35
C GLY A 160 -13.66 -6.90 4.48
N LEU A 161 -13.43 -8.18 4.13
CA LEU A 161 -13.11 -9.23 5.11
C LEU A 161 -11.61 -9.38 5.35
N TYR A 162 -10.77 -8.88 4.43
CA TYR A 162 -9.33 -8.93 4.54
C TYR A 162 -8.81 -8.07 5.69
N LYS A 163 -7.79 -8.61 6.36
CA LYS A 163 -6.91 -7.93 7.30
C LYS A 163 -5.50 -8.38 6.95
N ASN A 164 -4.58 -7.43 6.87
CA ASN A 164 -3.19 -7.71 6.59
C ASN A 164 -2.62 -8.78 7.56
N PRO A 165 -1.95 -9.83 7.06
CA PRO A 165 -1.45 -10.93 7.90
C PRO A 165 -0.42 -10.46 8.95
N PHE A 166 0.28 -9.35 8.69
CA PHE A 166 1.28 -8.76 9.58
C PHE A 166 0.78 -7.50 10.29
N TYR A 167 -0.54 -7.30 10.37
CA TYR A 167 -1.12 -6.08 10.95
C TYR A 167 -0.57 -5.76 12.35
N ASP A 168 -0.37 -6.76 13.20
CA ASP A 168 0.11 -6.54 14.57
C ASP A 168 1.59 -6.11 14.58
N ASN A 169 2.42 -6.63 13.66
CA ASN A 169 3.79 -6.18 13.44
C ASN A 169 3.82 -4.74 12.92
N ILE A 170 3.01 -4.42 11.91
CA ILE A 170 2.87 -3.08 11.34
C ILE A 170 2.46 -2.10 12.44
N LYS A 171 1.41 -2.42 13.20
CA LYS A 171 0.92 -1.57 14.29
C LYS A 171 1.99 -1.34 15.36
N LYS A 172 2.71 -2.40 15.76
CA LYS A 172 3.79 -2.28 16.74
C LYS A 172 4.90 -1.37 16.21
N TRP A 173 5.37 -1.61 14.98
CA TRP A 173 6.44 -0.82 14.37
C TRP A 173 6.06 0.66 14.23
N MET A 174 4.83 0.96 13.83
CA MET A 174 4.33 2.33 13.74
C MET A 174 4.40 3.02 15.11
N ASN A 175 3.92 2.36 16.16
CA ASN A 175 3.96 2.90 17.51
C ASN A 175 5.40 3.10 18.02
N ASP A 176 6.27 2.11 17.81
CA ASP A 176 7.68 2.18 18.23
C ASP A 176 8.46 3.29 17.50
N ASN A 177 8.01 3.72 16.32
CA ASN A 177 8.66 4.75 15.50
C ASN A 177 7.92 6.09 15.49
N ASP A 178 7.09 6.36 16.51
CA ASP A 178 6.38 7.64 16.70
C ASP A 178 5.40 8.02 15.58
N TYR A 179 4.74 7.01 15.00
CA TYR A 179 3.64 7.19 14.08
C TYR A 179 2.29 7.04 14.79
N GLU A 180 1.30 7.78 14.30
CA GLU A 180 -0.09 7.58 14.65
C GLU A 180 -0.98 7.60 13.41
N ILE A 181 -2.15 6.94 13.50
CA ILE A 181 -3.10 6.90 12.38
C ILE A 181 -3.72 8.30 12.24
N TRP A 182 -3.60 8.87 11.04
CA TRP A 182 -4.25 10.13 10.69
C TRP A 182 -5.67 9.89 10.17
N TYR A 183 -5.82 8.99 9.19
CA TYR A 183 -7.13 8.59 8.67
C TYR A 183 -7.05 7.18 8.07
N LYS A 184 -8.22 6.64 7.72
CA LYS A 184 -8.35 5.40 6.96
C LYS A 184 -9.21 5.62 5.73
N THR A 185 -8.96 4.83 4.69
CA THR A 185 -9.86 4.66 3.54
C THR A 185 -10.66 3.38 3.74
N LYS A 186 -11.20 2.79 2.67
CA LYS A 186 -11.85 1.47 2.72
C LYS A 186 -10.87 0.31 2.87
N SER A 187 -9.59 0.54 2.54
CA SER A 187 -8.53 -0.48 2.53
C SER A 187 -7.28 -0.05 3.30
N ASP A 188 -7.01 1.25 3.34
CA ASP A 188 -5.71 1.76 3.76
C ASP A 188 -5.78 2.40 5.13
N SER A 189 -4.70 2.24 5.88
CA SER A 189 -4.42 3.09 7.05
C SER A 189 -3.31 4.05 6.68
N VAL A 190 -3.56 5.35 6.85
CA VAL A 190 -2.56 6.39 6.62
C VAL A 190 -2.02 6.87 7.95
N PHE A 191 -0.73 6.68 8.13
CA PHE A 191 0.03 7.04 9.31
C PHE A 191 0.81 8.31 9.08
N VAL A 192 0.96 9.13 10.12
CA VAL A 192 1.82 10.31 10.11
C VAL A 192 2.70 10.32 11.34
N LYS A 193 3.89 10.90 11.20
CA LYS A 193 4.80 11.11 12.32
C LYS A 193 4.27 12.24 13.19
N ARG A 194 4.12 12.02 14.51
CA ARG A 194 3.36 12.90 15.43
C ARG A 194 3.77 14.38 15.37
N HIS A 195 5.07 14.64 15.17
CA HIS A 195 5.65 15.98 15.16
C HIS A 195 5.79 16.60 13.75
N LYS A 196 5.45 15.86 12.69
CA LYS A 196 5.55 16.34 11.29
C LYS A 196 4.21 16.78 10.72
N ILE A 197 3.12 16.08 11.05
CA ILE A 197 1.76 16.45 10.63
C ILE A 197 0.86 16.50 11.85
N LYS A 198 0.24 17.67 12.09
CA LYS A 198 -0.69 17.87 13.19
C LYS A 198 -2.06 17.27 12.87
N ILE A 199 -2.44 16.24 13.63
CA ILE A 199 -3.79 15.69 13.66
C ILE A 199 -4.68 16.57 14.54
N ASP A 200 -5.74 17.11 13.96
CA ASP A 200 -6.70 17.96 14.67
C ASP A 200 -7.93 17.16 15.14
N ILE A 201 -8.84 17.84 15.85
CA ILE A 201 -10.05 17.22 16.39
C ILE A 201 -10.96 16.71 15.26
N LYS A 202 -11.01 17.41 14.11
CA LYS A 202 -11.83 16.98 12.97
C LYS A 202 -11.28 15.69 12.37
N ASP A 203 -9.95 15.57 12.27
CA ASP A 203 -9.29 14.33 11.83
C ASP A 203 -9.67 13.16 12.74
N LYS A 204 -9.59 13.33 14.07
CA LYS A 204 -9.93 12.28 15.05
C LYS A 204 -11.40 11.85 14.97
N THR A 205 -12.31 12.82 14.84
CA THR A 205 -13.74 12.53 14.68
C THR A 205 -14.02 11.79 13.38
N LEU A 206 -13.39 12.21 12.27
CA LEU A 206 -13.55 11.54 10.98
C LEU A 206 -13.00 10.11 11.04
N LEU A 207 -11.83 9.91 11.65
CA LEU A 207 -11.24 8.58 11.83
C LEU A 207 -12.19 7.66 12.61
N PHE A 208 -12.76 8.13 13.72
CA PHE A 208 -13.74 7.36 14.50
C PHE A 208 -14.97 6.95 13.68
N LEU A 209 -15.53 7.87 12.89
CA LEU A 209 -16.66 7.58 12.00
C LEU A 209 -16.28 6.56 10.91
N THR A 210 -15.08 6.68 10.36
CA THR A 210 -14.56 5.72 9.36
C THR A 210 -14.37 4.34 9.97
N ASP A 211 -13.85 4.23 11.20
CA ASP A 211 -13.71 2.95 11.90
C ASP A 211 -15.06 2.24 12.09
N ILE A 212 -16.10 2.99 12.46
CA ILE A 212 -17.47 2.46 12.54
C ILE A 212 -17.94 1.98 11.16
N LEU A 213 -17.73 2.77 10.10
CA LEU A 213 -18.13 2.40 8.75
C LEU A 213 -17.44 1.11 8.28
N ILE A 214 -16.12 0.98 8.49
CA ILE A 214 -15.35 -0.22 8.16
C ILE A 214 -15.91 -1.43 8.90
N PHE A 215 -16.22 -1.29 10.20
CA PHE A 215 -16.83 -2.34 11.00
C PHE A 215 -18.18 -2.78 10.42
N ILE A 216 -19.04 -1.83 10.05
CA ILE A 216 -20.35 -2.12 9.43
C ILE A 216 -20.18 -2.84 8.09
N ILE A 217 -19.25 -2.40 7.24
CA ILE A 217 -18.96 -3.04 5.94
C ILE A 217 -18.53 -4.49 6.15
N LYS A 218 -17.63 -4.72 7.11
CA LYS A 218 -17.16 -6.06 7.46
C LYS A 218 -18.31 -6.95 7.93
N LEU A 219 -19.15 -6.45 8.84
CA LEU A 219 -20.32 -7.17 9.35
C LEU A 219 -21.30 -7.52 8.21
N LYS A 220 -21.58 -6.58 7.32
CA LYS A 220 -22.42 -6.80 6.13
C LYS A 220 -21.85 -7.90 5.24
N LYS A 221 -20.54 -7.92 4.99
CA LYS A 221 -19.89 -8.98 4.20
C LYS A 221 -19.98 -10.35 4.88
N VAL A 222 -19.80 -10.42 6.20
CA VAL A 222 -19.97 -11.67 6.97
C VAL A 222 -21.40 -12.20 6.81
N ILE A 223 -22.41 -11.37 7.07
CA ILE A 223 -23.83 -11.74 6.94
C ILE A 223 -24.13 -12.22 5.51
N THR A 224 -23.61 -11.52 4.49
CA THR A 224 -23.82 -11.89 3.09
C THR A 224 -23.22 -13.26 2.76
N LYS A 225 -22.03 -13.59 3.27
CA LYS A 225 -21.44 -14.93 3.07
C LYS A 225 -22.24 -16.02 3.79
N ILE A 226 -22.75 -15.76 5.00
CA ILE A 226 -23.61 -16.70 5.74
C ILE A 226 -24.90 -16.98 4.95
N ILE A 227 -25.60 -15.94 4.49
CA ILE A 227 -26.85 -16.10 3.72
C ILE A 227 -26.62 -16.90 2.42
N LYS A 228 -25.45 -16.75 1.80
CA LYS A 228 -25.08 -17.47 0.57
C LYS A 228 -24.55 -18.89 0.81
N GLY A 229 -24.43 -19.35 2.06
CA GLY A 229 -23.86 -20.67 2.37
C GLY A 229 -22.38 -20.82 1.99
N LEU A 230 -21.62 -19.72 2.04
CA LEU A 230 -20.19 -19.67 1.67
C LEU A 230 -19.25 -19.79 2.90
N PHE A 231 -19.78 -20.21 4.03
CA PHE A 231 -19.06 -20.54 5.27
C PHE A 231 -19.32 -21.99 5.66
#